data_AF-A0AAV2A5U6-F1
#
_entry.id   AF-A0AAV2A5U6-F1
#
_cell.length_a   1.000
_cell.length_b   1.000
_cell.length_c   1.000
_cell.angle_alpha   90.00
_cell.angle_beta   90.00
_cell.angle_gamma   90.00
#
_symmetry.space_group_name_H-M   'P 1'
#
loop_
_entity.id
_entity.type
_entity.pdbx_description
1 polymer ?
#
loop_
_entity_poly.entity_id
_entity_poly.type
_entity_poly.pdbx_seq_one_letter_code
_entity_poly.pdbx_strand_id
1 'polypeptide(L)'
;MAFAVKTLKKSGYDVYRMLQHGRFISNSPALLQYKIVSDKDPEMDMKSLVDRTAHHFFLNELIRGLGLTLAHIFKEPATINYPFEKGPLSPRFRGEHALRRYPSGEERCIACKLCEAICPAQAITIEAEEREDGSRRTTRYDIDMTKCIYCGFCQEACPVDAIVEVSTVEIIIYNFKLKNQLFNNYKIFTKTLPKNLFQNVKAQSSINQIKEHKTNKIQI
;
A
#
# COMPACT_ATOMS: atom_id res chain seq x y z
N MET A 1 6.81 43.24 32.96
CA MET A 1 7.89 43.08 31.97
C MET A 1 9.14 42.36 32.49
N ALA A 2 9.51 42.46 33.77
CA ALA A 2 10.74 41.81 34.29
C ALA A 2 10.69 40.27 34.44
N PHE A 3 9.49 39.67 34.54
CA PHE A 3 9.34 38.22 34.75
C PHE A 3 9.55 37.39 33.46
N ALA A 4 9.27 37.97 32.28
CA ALA A 4 9.36 37.30 30.99
C ALA A 4 10.80 37.17 30.44
N VAL A 5 11.73 37.98 30.95
CA VAL A 5 13.13 37.98 30.48
C VAL A 5 13.94 36.84 31.11
N LYS A 6 13.57 36.38 32.32
CA LYS A 6 14.30 35.31 33.03
C LYS A 6 14.02 33.90 32.46
N THR A 7 12.87 33.67 31.85
CA THR A 7 12.53 32.38 31.22
C THR A 7 13.19 32.18 29.85
N LEU A 8 13.58 33.26 29.17
CA LEU A 8 14.22 33.22 27.85
C LEU A 8 15.71 32.82 27.89
N LYS A 9 16.32 32.71 29.07
CA LYS A 9 17.74 32.37 29.22
C LYS A 9 18.05 30.87 29.16
N LYS A 10 17.02 30.00 29.06
CA LYS A 10 17.17 28.53 29.00
C LYS A 10 16.99 27.93 27.59
N SER A 11 16.57 28.73 26.63
CA SER A 11 16.45 28.34 25.23
C SER A 11 17.43 29.19 24.42
N GLY A 12 18.69 28.76 24.41
CA GLY A 12 19.73 29.43 23.63
C GLY A 12 19.50 29.24 22.14
N TYR A 13 18.62 30.05 21.53
CA TYR A 13 18.51 30.20 20.09
C TYR A 13 17.99 31.61 19.74
N ASP A 14 18.67 32.22 18.78
CA ASP A 14 18.54 33.58 18.27
C ASP A 14 17.13 34.02 17.88
N VAL A 15 16.51 34.87 18.71
CA VAL A 15 15.40 35.73 18.25
C VAL A 15 15.91 36.83 17.31
N TYR A 16 17.18 37.21 17.42
CA TYR A 16 17.74 38.36 16.70
C TYR A 16 18.08 38.10 15.22
N ARG A 17 18.36 36.85 14.82
CA ARG A 17 18.72 36.52 13.43
C ARG A 17 17.50 36.45 12.48
N MET A 18 16.30 36.22 13.01
CA MET A 18 15.06 36.20 12.21
C MET A 18 14.51 37.59 11.88
N LEU A 19 14.88 38.62 12.65
CA LEU A 19 14.38 39.99 12.46
C LEU A 19 14.96 40.70 11.22
N GLN A 20 16.03 40.18 10.60
CA GLN A 20 16.64 40.80 9.41
C GLN A 20 15.90 40.51 8.09
N HIS A 21 14.96 39.54 8.06
CA HIS A 21 14.24 39.16 6.84
C HIS A 21 12.76 39.59 6.80
N GLY A 22 12.32 40.51 7.67
CA GLY A 22 11.10 41.30 7.47
C GLY A 22 9.79 40.53 7.21
N ARG A 23 9.70 39.25 7.58
CA ARG A 23 8.45 38.48 7.48
C ARG A 23 7.74 38.49 8.82
N PHE A 24 6.74 39.37 8.94
CA PHE A 24 5.75 39.32 10.02
C PHE A 24 5.00 38.00 9.91
N ILE A 25 5.35 37.09 10.81
CA ILE A 25 4.74 35.77 10.92
C ILE A 25 3.47 35.90 11.77
N SER A 26 2.38 35.38 11.23
CA SER A 26 1.10 35.20 11.92
C SER A 26 1.28 34.50 13.27
N ASN A 27 0.53 34.93 14.28
CA ASN A 27 0.48 34.33 15.63
C ASN A 27 -0.25 32.96 15.64
N SER A 28 -0.09 32.13 14.62
CA SER A 28 -0.60 30.76 14.60
C SER A 28 0.34 29.86 15.41
N PRO A 29 -0.15 29.12 16.42
CA PRO A 29 0.68 28.25 17.27
C PRO A 29 1.37 27.11 16.51
N ALA A 30 1.04 26.91 15.23
CA ALA A 30 1.65 25.93 14.34
C ALA A 30 3.14 26.20 14.02
N LEU A 31 3.62 27.44 14.15
CA LEU A 31 5.03 27.77 13.95
C LEU A 31 5.91 27.49 15.18
N LEU A 32 5.34 26.95 16.27
CA LEU A 32 6.08 26.59 17.48
C LEU A 32 6.56 25.12 17.51
N GLN A 33 6.28 24.32 16.48
CA GLN A 33 6.62 22.88 16.48
C GLN A 33 7.45 22.42 15.29
N TYR A 34 8.32 23.28 14.78
CA TYR A 34 9.45 22.82 13.97
C TYR A 34 10.66 22.60 14.90
N LYS A 35 11.30 21.44 14.80
CA LYS A 35 12.59 21.18 15.46
C LYS A 35 13.67 21.40 14.43
N ILE A 36 14.52 22.39 14.63
CA ILE A 36 15.70 22.53 13.79
C ILE A 36 16.66 21.40 14.17
N VAL A 37 17.14 20.66 13.16
CA VAL A 37 17.88 19.40 13.37
C VAL A 37 19.34 19.64 13.73
N SER A 38 19.89 20.82 13.36
CA SER A 38 21.31 21.15 13.51
C SER A 38 21.52 22.58 14.04
N ASP A 39 21.13 22.82 15.29
CA ASP A 39 21.25 24.14 15.97
C ASP A 39 22.54 24.35 16.74
N LYS A 40 23.39 23.33 16.85
CA LYS A 40 24.56 23.42 17.73
C LYS A 40 25.73 24.02 16.96
N ASP A 41 26.06 25.26 17.32
CA ASP A 41 27.30 25.87 16.88
C ASP A 41 28.50 25.08 17.45
N PRO A 42 29.56 24.88 16.66
CA PRO A 42 30.74 24.16 17.13
C PRO A 42 31.47 24.96 18.23
N GLU A 43 31.77 24.31 19.35
CA GLU A 43 32.65 24.89 20.38
C GLU A 43 34.03 25.24 19.81
N MET A 44 34.60 26.37 20.22
CA MET A 44 35.88 26.91 19.72
C MET A 44 37.06 26.66 20.69
N ASP A 45 36.93 25.68 21.58
CA ASP A 45 38.01 25.29 22.49
C ASP A 45 39.14 24.57 21.73
N MET A 46 40.39 24.78 22.16
CA MET A 46 41.57 24.24 21.48
C MET A 46 41.54 22.70 21.43
N LYS A 47 41.00 22.04 22.46
CA LYS A 47 40.82 20.58 22.47
C LYS A 47 39.82 20.12 21.40
N SER A 48 38.65 20.75 21.37
CA SER A 48 37.59 20.42 20.40
C SER A 48 37.98 20.69 18.95
N LEU A 49 38.83 21.70 18.71
CA LEU A 49 39.36 22.02 17.39
C LEU A 49 40.38 20.97 16.94
N VAL A 50 41.31 20.58 17.82
CA VAL A 50 42.28 19.52 17.54
C VAL A 50 41.57 18.19 17.28
N ASP A 51 40.58 17.82 18.07
CA ASP A 51 39.81 16.58 17.86
C ASP A 51 39.09 16.57 16.50
N ARG A 52 38.44 17.66 16.10
CA ARG A 52 37.79 17.76 14.79
C ARG A 52 38.78 17.69 13.64
N THR A 53 39.90 18.41 13.73
CA THR A 53 40.94 18.34 12.70
C THR A 53 41.54 16.94 12.60
N ALA A 54 41.77 16.26 13.72
CA ALA A 54 42.21 14.87 13.74
C ALA A 54 41.17 13.93 13.10
N HIS A 55 39.88 14.09 13.38
CA HIS A 55 38.82 13.33 12.71
C HIS A 55 38.82 13.53 11.19
N HIS A 56 39.12 14.74 10.70
CA HIS A 56 39.24 15.02 9.27
C HIS A 56 40.50 14.43 8.63
N PHE A 57 41.67 14.63 9.25
CA PHE A 57 42.94 14.13 8.71
C PHE A 57 43.05 12.60 8.75
N PHE A 58 42.57 11.97 9.83
CA PHE A 58 42.60 10.51 9.98
C PHE A 58 41.35 9.81 9.43
N LEU A 59 40.43 10.55 8.81
CA LEU A 59 39.22 10.00 8.17
C LEU A 59 38.42 9.07 9.10
N ASN A 60 38.43 9.34 10.40
CA ASN A 60 37.85 8.46 11.42
C ASN A 60 36.36 8.18 11.18
N GLU A 61 35.61 9.18 10.69
CA GLU A 61 34.20 9.01 10.33
C GLU A 61 34.01 8.10 9.10
N LEU A 62 34.94 8.09 8.14
CA LEU A 62 34.91 7.14 7.02
C LEU A 62 35.19 5.72 7.51
N ILE A 63 36.16 5.55 8.40
CA ILE A 63 36.48 4.23 8.98
C ILE A 63 35.30 3.72 9.81
N ARG A 64 34.64 4.59 10.57
CA ARG A 64 33.41 4.26 11.31
C ARG A 64 32.29 3.81 10.36
N GLY A 65 32.10 4.51 9.24
CA GLY A 65 31.15 4.12 8.19
C GLY A 65 31.50 2.77 7.54
N LEU A 66 32.78 2.53 7.25
CA LEU A 66 33.26 1.27 6.69
C LEU A 66 33.11 0.10 7.68
N GLY A 67 33.30 0.34 8.98
CA GLY A 67 33.03 -0.65 10.01
C GLY A 67 31.56 -1.09 10.02
N LEU A 68 30.63 -0.16 9.76
CA LEU A 68 29.20 -0.48 9.66
C LEU A 68 28.88 -1.31 8.40
N THR A 69 29.49 -1.00 7.26
CA THR A 69 29.28 -1.80 6.04
C THR A 69 29.89 -3.19 6.18
N LEU A 70 31.07 -3.31 6.79
CA LEU A 70 31.69 -4.59 7.13
C LEU A 70 30.79 -5.41 8.07
N ALA A 71 30.14 -4.76 9.05
CA ALA A 71 29.17 -5.44 9.92
C ALA A 71 27.94 -5.97 9.16
N HIS A 72 27.56 -5.38 8.02
CA HIS A 72 26.47 -5.91 7.19
C HIS A 72 26.87 -7.13 6.35
N ILE A 73 28.17 -7.31 6.05
CA ILE A 73 28.67 -8.50 5.35
C ILE A 73 28.46 -9.77 6.19
N PHE A 74 28.54 -9.64 7.52
CA PHE A 74 28.33 -10.76 8.45
C PHE A 74 26.87 -11.01 8.83
N LYS A 75 25.92 -10.21 8.31
CA LYS A 75 24.49 -10.44 8.52
C LYS A 75 23.94 -11.37 7.44
N GLU A 76 22.99 -12.22 7.81
CA GLU A 76 22.27 -13.04 6.85
C GLU A 76 21.49 -12.15 5.84
N PRO A 77 21.49 -12.50 4.54
CA PRO A 77 20.80 -11.72 3.53
C PRO A 77 19.28 -11.89 3.62
N ALA A 78 18.53 -10.80 3.45
CA ALA A 78 17.06 -10.82 3.44
C ALA A 78 16.46 -11.27 2.09
N THR A 79 17.17 -12.10 1.32
CA THR A 79 16.75 -12.58 -0.01
C THR A 79 15.91 -13.85 0.11
N ILE A 80 14.74 -13.87 -0.52
CA ILE A 80 13.94 -15.08 -0.71
C ILE A 80 14.32 -15.78 -2.02
N ASN A 81 14.25 -17.11 -2.07
CA ASN A 81 14.55 -17.87 -3.29
C ASN A 81 13.35 -17.94 -4.24
N TYR A 82 13.04 -16.83 -4.91
CA TYR A 82 12.02 -16.81 -5.96
C TYR A 82 12.51 -17.60 -7.18
N PRO A 83 11.74 -18.55 -7.76
CA PRO A 83 10.28 -18.76 -7.67
C PRO A 83 9.81 -19.84 -6.69
N PHE A 84 10.72 -20.51 -5.98
CA PHE A 84 10.39 -21.62 -5.07
C PHE A 84 9.78 -21.14 -3.75
N GLU A 85 10.25 -19.99 -3.27
CA GLU A 85 9.75 -19.30 -2.08
C GLU A 85 9.12 -17.97 -2.50
N LYS A 86 7.88 -17.73 -2.04
CA LYS A 86 7.14 -16.49 -2.32
C LYS A 86 6.99 -15.67 -1.06
N GLY A 87 6.99 -14.34 -1.21
CA GLY A 87 6.71 -13.43 -0.11
C GLY A 87 5.32 -13.67 0.50
N PRO A 88 5.14 -13.46 1.81
CA PRO A 88 3.84 -13.62 2.45
C PRO A 88 2.86 -12.56 1.92
N LEU A 89 1.72 -13.00 1.39
CA LEU A 89 0.65 -12.13 0.91
C LEU A 89 -0.47 -12.03 1.95
N SER A 90 -1.00 -10.82 2.12
CA SER A 90 -2.20 -10.64 2.94
C SER A 90 -3.44 -11.21 2.23
N PRO A 91 -4.46 -11.71 2.96
CA PRO A 91 -5.73 -12.14 2.36
C PRO A 91 -6.51 -11.03 1.64
N ARG A 92 -6.09 -9.76 1.80
CA ARG A 92 -6.68 -8.58 1.14
C ARG A 92 -5.86 -8.09 -0.04
N PHE A 93 -4.88 -8.88 -0.48
CA PHE A 93 -4.10 -8.54 -1.65
C PHE A 93 -4.99 -8.44 -2.90
N ARG A 94 -4.80 -7.38 -3.68
CA ARG A 94 -5.55 -7.06 -4.88
C ARG A 94 -4.77 -7.53 -6.11
N GLY A 95 -5.33 -8.47 -6.86
CA GLY A 95 -4.69 -9.08 -8.04
C GLY A 95 -5.66 -9.19 -9.23
N GLU A 96 -5.66 -10.33 -9.92
CA GLU A 96 -6.52 -10.54 -11.10
C GLU A 96 -8.01 -10.46 -10.75
N HIS A 97 -8.80 -9.82 -11.61
CA HIS A 97 -10.24 -9.76 -11.45
C HIS A 97 -10.86 -11.10 -11.87
N ALA A 98 -11.77 -11.63 -11.06
CA ALA A 98 -12.55 -12.82 -11.38
C ALA A 98 -14.04 -12.59 -11.10
N LEU A 99 -14.88 -13.06 -12.01
CA LEU A 99 -16.32 -13.14 -11.79
C LEU A 99 -16.67 -14.43 -11.05
N ARG A 100 -17.39 -14.29 -9.95
CA ARG A 100 -17.86 -15.40 -9.12
C ARG A 100 -19.24 -15.87 -9.54
N ARG A 101 -19.49 -17.16 -9.33
CA ARG A 101 -20.80 -17.80 -9.47
C ARG A 101 -21.39 -18.10 -8.09
N TYR A 102 -22.70 -18.30 -8.03
CA TYR A 102 -23.37 -18.89 -6.88
C TYR A 102 -23.01 -20.38 -6.75
N PRO A 103 -23.23 -21.00 -5.58
CA PRO A 103 -23.06 -22.45 -5.41
C PRO A 103 -23.93 -23.29 -6.35
N SER A 104 -25.06 -22.74 -6.83
CA SER A 104 -25.93 -23.33 -7.86
C SER A 104 -25.30 -23.36 -9.26
N GLY A 105 -24.19 -22.65 -9.47
CA GLY A 105 -23.53 -22.51 -10.77
C GLY A 105 -23.98 -21.29 -11.59
N GLU A 106 -25.00 -20.58 -11.15
CA GLU A 106 -25.47 -19.35 -11.80
C GLU A 106 -24.49 -18.18 -11.58
N GLU A 107 -24.39 -17.25 -12.53
CA GLU A 107 -23.63 -16.01 -12.34
C GLU A 107 -24.18 -15.18 -11.18
N ARG A 108 -23.29 -14.49 -10.46
CA ARG A 108 -23.69 -13.48 -9.49
C ARG A 108 -24.02 -12.14 -10.12
N CYS A 109 -23.48 -11.82 -11.30
CA CYS A 109 -23.68 -10.54 -11.94
C CYS A 109 -25.15 -10.34 -12.34
N ILE A 110 -25.73 -9.22 -11.92
CA ILE A 110 -27.10 -8.79 -12.24
C ILE A 110 -27.14 -7.57 -13.18
N ALA A 111 -26.00 -7.27 -13.84
CA ALA A 111 -25.86 -6.16 -14.77
C ALA A 111 -26.29 -4.78 -14.22
N CYS A 112 -26.03 -4.51 -12.94
CA CYS A 112 -26.41 -3.27 -12.25
C CYS A 112 -25.61 -2.02 -12.66
N LYS A 113 -24.49 -2.20 -13.39
CA LYS A 113 -23.57 -1.14 -13.86
C LYS A 113 -22.93 -0.24 -12.81
N LEU A 114 -23.04 -0.54 -11.50
CA LEU A 114 -22.34 0.22 -10.46
C LEU A 114 -20.81 0.15 -10.59
N CYS A 115 -20.27 -1.02 -10.94
CA CYS A 115 -18.83 -1.20 -11.10
C CYS A 115 -18.25 -0.35 -12.25
N GLU A 116 -19.03 -0.10 -13.30
CA GLU A 116 -18.64 0.77 -14.41
C GLU A 116 -18.62 2.24 -13.98
N ALA A 117 -19.65 2.67 -13.24
CA ALA A 117 -19.76 4.04 -12.74
C ALA A 117 -18.67 4.41 -11.73
N ILE A 118 -18.30 3.50 -10.83
CA ILE A 118 -17.29 3.77 -9.79
C ILE A 118 -15.84 3.65 -10.29
N CYS A 119 -15.62 3.07 -11.48
CA CYS A 119 -14.28 2.80 -11.97
C CYS A 119 -13.55 4.11 -12.30
N PRO A 120 -12.47 4.48 -11.58
CA PRO A 120 -11.81 5.77 -11.77
C PRO A 120 -11.11 5.88 -13.13
N ALA A 121 -10.73 4.75 -13.72
CA ALA A 121 -10.05 4.67 -15.01
C ALA A 121 -10.98 4.26 -16.17
N GLN A 122 -12.29 4.11 -15.92
CA GLN A 122 -13.28 3.67 -16.93
C GLN A 122 -12.79 2.44 -17.74
N ALA A 123 -12.28 1.44 -17.02
CA ALA A 123 -11.70 0.24 -17.61
C ALA A 123 -12.73 -0.84 -17.94
N ILE A 124 -13.96 -0.71 -17.43
CA ILE A 124 -15.01 -1.72 -17.54
C ILE A 124 -16.06 -1.25 -18.54
N THR A 125 -16.52 -2.13 -19.42
CA THR A 125 -17.66 -1.87 -20.32
C THR A 125 -18.72 -2.95 -20.12
N ILE A 126 -19.97 -2.56 -19.88
CA ILE A 126 -21.06 -3.49 -19.54
C ILE A 126 -22.29 -3.26 -20.45
N GLU A 127 -22.67 -4.32 -21.17
CA GLU A 127 -23.92 -4.39 -21.94
C GLU A 127 -24.86 -5.41 -21.29
N ALA A 128 -26.15 -5.06 -21.18
CA ALA A 128 -27.14 -5.81 -20.41
C ALA A 128 -28.35 -6.12 -21.28
N GLU A 129 -28.77 -7.38 -21.28
CA GLU A 129 -29.96 -7.85 -21.99
C GLU A 129 -30.78 -8.77 -21.07
N GLU A 130 -32.06 -8.94 -21.40
CA GLU A 130 -32.95 -9.85 -20.71
C GLU A 130 -32.79 -11.26 -21.29
N ARG A 131 -32.57 -12.23 -20.41
CA ARG A 131 -32.49 -13.64 -20.78
C ARG A 131 -33.91 -14.22 -20.95
N GLU A 132 -34.01 -15.37 -21.60
CA GLU A 132 -35.25 -16.17 -21.72
C GLU A 132 -35.96 -16.41 -20.37
N ASP A 133 -35.20 -16.49 -19.27
CA ASP A 133 -35.72 -16.67 -17.91
C ASP A 133 -36.30 -15.39 -17.28
N GLY A 134 -36.32 -14.26 -18.01
CA GLY A 134 -36.74 -12.94 -17.51
C GLY A 134 -35.73 -12.27 -16.57
N SER A 135 -34.59 -12.90 -16.29
CA SER A 135 -33.51 -12.30 -15.50
C SER A 135 -32.63 -11.40 -16.36
N ARG A 136 -32.22 -10.25 -15.80
CA ARG A 136 -31.29 -9.31 -16.46
C ARG A 136 -29.85 -9.78 -16.27
N ARG A 137 -29.13 -10.01 -17.38
CA ARG A 137 -27.75 -10.53 -17.40
C ARG A 137 -26.86 -9.72 -18.32
N THR A 138 -25.55 -9.87 -18.16
CA THR A 138 -24.57 -9.20 -19.02
C THR A 138 -24.32 -10.02 -20.27
N THR A 139 -24.48 -9.42 -21.45
CA THR A 139 -24.07 -10.04 -22.72
C THR A 139 -22.60 -9.81 -22.99
N ARG A 140 -22.13 -8.61 -22.66
CA ARG A 140 -20.73 -8.21 -22.73
C ARG A 140 -20.28 -7.64 -21.40
N TYR A 141 -19.18 -8.19 -20.88
CA TYR A 141 -18.53 -7.74 -19.66
C TYR A 141 -17.03 -7.79 -19.87
N ASP A 142 -16.46 -6.66 -20.27
CA ASP A 142 -15.05 -6.58 -20.63
C ASP A 142 -14.31 -5.67 -19.64
N ILE A 143 -13.14 -6.11 -19.21
CA ILE A 143 -12.23 -5.33 -18.37
C ILE A 143 -10.89 -5.19 -19.07
N ASP A 144 -10.54 -3.95 -19.39
CA ASP A 144 -9.24 -3.64 -19.95
C ASP A 144 -8.18 -3.58 -18.84
N MET A 145 -7.43 -4.68 -18.67
CA MET A 145 -6.36 -4.78 -17.66
C MET A 145 -5.21 -3.77 -17.88
N THR A 146 -5.16 -3.10 -19.02
CA THR A 146 -4.20 -2.01 -19.31
C THR A 146 -4.66 -0.66 -18.76
N LYS A 147 -5.98 -0.43 -18.67
CA LYS A 147 -6.56 0.77 -18.05
C LYS A 147 -6.79 0.59 -16.55
N CYS A 148 -7.05 -0.64 -16.11
CA CYS A 148 -7.31 -0.92 -14.70
C CYS A 148 -6.09 -0.62 -13.81
N ILE A 149 -6.30 0.16 -12.74
CA ILE A 149 -5.28 0.53 -11.76
C ILE A 149 -5.28 -0.36 -10.50
N TYR A 150 -6.06 -1.44 -10.48
CA TYR A 150 -6.16 -2.38 -9.35
C TYR A 150 -6.50 -1.72 -8.00
N CYS A 151 -7.42 -0.75 -8.03
CA CYS A 151 -7.86 -0.03 -6.83
C CYS A 151 -8.85 -0.82 -5.96
N GLY A 152 -9.57 -1.79 -6.52
CA GLY A 152 -10.55 -2.60 -5.81
C GLY A 152 -11.90 -1.97 -5.51
N PHE A 153 -12.20 -0.78 -6.02
CA PHE A 153 -13.52 -0.16 -5.85
C PHE A 153 -14.64 -1.00 -6.46
N CYS A 154 -14.36 -1.74 -7.53
CA CYS A 154 -15.34 -2.61 -8.18
C CYS A 154 -15.80 -3.75 -7.26
N GLN A 155 -14.91 -4.27 -6.41
CA GLN A 155 -15.22 -5.32 -5.44
C GLN A 155 -16.10 -4.79 -4.32
N GLU A 156 -15.85 -3.57 -3.85
CA GLU A 156 -16.58 -2.97 -2.72
C GLU A 156 -17.93 -2.37 -3.15
N ALA A 157 -18.03 -1.89 -4.39
CA ALA A 157 -19.26 -1.33 -4.94
C ALA A 157 -20.27 -2.38 -5.41
N CYS A 158 -19.86 -3.65 -5.58
CA CYS A 158 -20.74 -4.68 -6.10
C CYS A 158 -21.75 -5.12 -5.04
N PRO A 159 -23.07 -4.95 -5.26
CA PRO A 159 -24.07 -5.30 -4.24
C PRO A 159 -24.24 -6.81 -4.01
N VAL A 160 -23.73 -7.63 -4.93
CA VAL A 160 -23.92 -9.09 -4.98
C VAL A 160 -22.58 -9.86 -4.96
N ASP A 161 -21.47 -9.15 -4.73
CA ASP A 161 -20.10 -9.67 -4.75
C ASP A 161 -19.79 -10.49 -6.02
N ALA A 162 -20.22 -9.99 -7.18
CA ALA A 162 -20.02 -10.67 -8.46
C ALA A 162 -18.57 -10.60 -8.93
N ILE A 163 -17.92 -9.45 -8.82
CA ILE A 163 -16.52 -9.24 -9.18
C ILE A 163 -15.65 -9.17 -7.94
N VAL A 164 -14.56 -9.93 -7.93
CA VAL A 164 -13.59 -9.93 -6.84
C VAL A 164 -12.17 -10.00 -7.37
N GLU A 165 -11.26 -9.31 -6.69
CA GLU A 165 -9.83 -9.40 -6.95
C GLU A 165 -9.28 -10.64 -6.25
N VAL A 166 -8.70 -11.55 -7.03
CA VAL A 166 -8.05 -12.77 -6.53
C VAL A 166 -6.62 -12.43 -6.14
N SER A 167 -6.06 -13.15 -5.18
CA SER A 167 -4.68 -12.94 -4.72
C SER A 167 -3.60 -13.43 -5.70
N THR A 168 -3.93 -13.60 -6.99
CA THR A 168 -2.99 -14.04 -8.01
C THR A 168 -2.12 -12.86 -8.45
N VAL A 169 -0.80 -13.01 -8.27
CA VAL A 169 0.19 -11.96 -8.56
C VAL A 169 0.76 -12.08 -9.98
N GLU A 170 0.91 -13.31 -10.49
CA GLU A 170 1.73 -13.58 -11.67
C GLU A 170 0.85 -13.93 -12.88
N ILE A 171 0.70 -12.97 -13.79
CA ILE A 171 0.18 -13.19 -15.14
C ILE A 171 1.02 -12.37 -16.11
N ILE A 172 1.94 -13.03 -16.81
CA ILE A 172 2.75 -12.41 -17.84
C ILE A 172 2.18 -12.82 -19.19
N ILE A 173 1.50 -11.89 -19.86
CA ILE A 173 1.02 -12.09 -21.24
C ILE A 173 2.06 -11.47 -22.17
N TYR A 174 2.87 -12.30 -22.82
CA TYR A 174 3.98 -11.88 -23.67
C TYR A 174 3.57 -11.23 -25.00
N ASN A 175 2.29 -11.29 -25.39
CA ASN A 175 1.89 -10.89 -26.73
C ASN A 175 0.50 -10.22 -26.75
N PHE A 176 0.46 -8.93 -27.14
CA PHE A 176 -0.78 -8.14 -27.26
C PHE A 176 -1.75 -8.75 -28.28
N LYS A 177 -1.23 -9.40 -29.33
CA LYS A 177 -2.02 -10.02 -30.41
C LYS A 177 -2.70 -11.33 -29.98
N LEU A 178 -2.06 -12.13 -29.13
CA LEU A 178 -2.66 -13.34 -28.52
C LEU A 178 -3.61 -13.00 -27.36
N LYS A 179 -3.51 -11.80 -26.76
CA LYS A 179 -4.40 -11.35 -25.69
C LYS A 179 -5.84 -11.25 -26.18
N ASN A 180 -6.11 -10.56 -27.28
CA ASN A 180 -7.47 -10.43 -27.82
C ASN A 180 -8.03 -11.78 -28.33
N GLN A 181 -7.17 -12.66 -28.82
CA GLN A 181 -7.57 -13.97 -29.35
C GLN A 181 -7.88 -15.01 -28.26
N LEU A 182 -7.27 -14.88 -27.07
CA LEU A 182 -7.66 -15.63 -25.89
C LEU A 182 -8.95 -15.06 -25.30
N PHE A 183 -9.04 -13.73 -25.09
CA PHE A 183 -10.20 -13.06 -24.50
C PHE A 183 -11.49 -13.17 -25.33
N ASN A 184 -11.43 -13.14 -26.67
CA ASN A 184 -12.63 -13.29 -27.51
C ASN A 184 -13.19 -14.73 -27.53
N ASN A 185 -12.36 -15.74 -27.21
CA ASN A 185 -12.75 -17.15 -27.19
C ASN A 185 -13.03 -17.68 -25.78
N TYR A 186 -12.65 -16.94 -24.73
CA TYR A 186 -13.08 -17.21 -23.37
C TYR A 186 -14.10 -16.15 -22.96
N LYS A 187 -15.39 -16.49 -23.07
CA LYS A 187 -16.36 -15.96 -22.11
C LYS A 187 -15.68 -16.07 -20.74
N ILE A 188 -15.66 -14.98 -19.96
CA ILE A 188 -15.05 -14.85 -18.62
C ILE A 188 -15.78 -15.73 -17.55
N PHE A 189 -16.20 -16.91 -17.97
CA PHE A 189 -17.15 -17.80 -17.33
C PHE A 189 -16.62 -19.21 -17.05
N THR A 190 -15.39 -19.55 -17.49
CA THR A 190 -14.87 -20.93 -17.42
C THR A 190 -13.39 -21.04 -17.02
N LYS A 191 -12.89 -20.16 -16.13
CA LYS A 191 -12.06 -20.73 -15.06
C LYS A 191 -13.02 -21.10 -13.96
N THR A 192 -13.63 -22.27 -14.08
CA THR A 192 -13.95 -23.08 -12.91
C THR A 192 -12.68 -23.10 -12.08
N LEU A 193 -12.59 -22.23 -11.07
CA LEU A 193 -11.66 -22.45 -9.96
C LEU A 193 -11.91 -23.91 -9.56
N PRO A 194 -10.91 -24.81 -9.65
CA PRO A 194 -11.11 -26.16 -9.17
C PRO A 194 -11.65 -26.01 -7.75
N LYS A 195 -12.66 -26.83 -7.37
CA LYS A 195 -13.30 -26.81 -6.05
C LYS A 195 -12.28 -26.81 -4.88
N ASN A 196 -11.03 -27.15 -5.18
CA ASN A 196 -9.87 -27.18 -4.30
C ASN A 196 -9.25 -25.80 -3.98
N LEU A 197 -9.46 -24.72 -4.76
CA LEU A 197 -8.93 -23.39 -4.42
C LEU A 197 -9.84 -22.59 -3.46
N PHE A 198 -11.09 -23.03 -3.26
CA PHE A 198 -11.96 -22.52 -2.19
C PHE A 198 -11.51 -22.97 -0.80
N GLN A 199 -10.61 -23.96 -0.67
CA GLN A 199 -10.05 -24.34 0.64
C GLN A 199 -9.17 -23.23 1.24
N ASN A 200 -8.55 -22.39 0.40
CA ASN A 200 -7.80 -21.22 0.89
C ASN A 200 -8.70 -20.02 1.20
N VAL A 201 -9.94 -20.01 0.72
CA VAL A 201 -10.99 -19.07 1.19
C VAL A 201 -11.60 -19.58 2.51
N LYS A 202 -11.61 -20.90 2.77
CA LYS A 202 -11.89 -21.41 4.12
C LYS A 202 -10.82 -21.02 5.14
N ALA A 203 -9.62 -20.59 4.74
CA ALA A 203 -8.69 -19.93 5.66
C ALA A 203 -9.19 -18.53 6.14
N GLN A 204 -10.30 -18.01 5.61
CA GLN A 204 -11.02 -16.87 6.20
C GLN A 204 -12.07 -17.33 7.23
N SER A 205 -12.50 -18.59 7.24
CA SER A 205 -13.29 -19.13 8.37
C SER A 205 -12.47 -19.25 9.65
N SER A 206 -11.16 -19.45 9.58
CA SER A 206 -10.28 -19.37 10.75
C SER A 206 -10.08 -17.93 11.25
N ILE A 207 -10.27 -16.90 10.42
CA ILE A 207 -10.26 -15.49 10.86
C ILE A 207 -11.55 -15.14 11.63
N ASN A 208 -12.69 -15.72 11.25
CA ASN A 208 -13.94 -15.55 12.01
C ASN A 208 -13.90 -16.31 13.35
N GLN A 209 -13.26 -17.50 13.40
CA GLN A 209 -13.00 -18.21 14.66
C GLN A 209 -12.04 -17.44 15.59
N ILE A 210 -11.02 -16.74 15.05
CA ILE A 210 -10.12 -15.90 15.86
C ILE A 210 -10.83 -14.64 16.41
N LYS A 211 -11.85 -14.12 15.70
CA LYS A 211 -12.67 -13.00 16.18
C LYS A 211 -13.61 -13.42 17.32
N GLU A 212 -14.26 -14.57 17.22
CA GLU A 212 -15.12 -15.13 18.29
C GLU A 212 -14.30 -15.51 19.55
N HIS A 213 -13.08 -16.02 19.39
CA HIS A 213 -12.20 -16.36 20.51
C HIS A 213 -11.65 -15.12 21.27
N LYS A 214 -11.62 -13.94 20.62
CA LYS A 214 -11.19 -12.68 21.27
C LYS A 214 -12.34 -11.95 21.95
N THR A 215 -13.58 -12.02 21.44
CA THR A 215 -14.75 -11.42 22.10
C THR A 215 -15.11 -12.13 23.41
N ASN A 216 -14.95 -13.46 23.47
CA ASN A 216 -15.22 -14.23 24.70
C ASN A 216 -14.12 -14.12 25.78
N LYS A 217 -12.98 -13.49 25.46
CA LYS A 217 -11.88 -13.26 26.41
C LYS A 217 -11.83 -11.83 26.97
N ILE A 218 -12.72 -10.96 26.50
CA ILE A 218 -12.88 -9.56 26.96
C ILE A 218 -14.08 -9.43 27.92
N GLN A 219 -14.84 -10.51 28.12
CA GLN A 219 -15.90 -10.59 29.14
C GLN A 219 -15.45 -11.41 30.36
N ILE A 220 -14.43 -10.91 31.07
CA ILE A 220 -14.18 -11.16 32.50
C ILE A 220 -13.68 -9.84 33.09
#